data_AF-A0A9K3JW27-F1
#
_entry.id   AF-A0A9K3JW27-F1
#
_cell.length_a   1.000
_cell.length_b   1.000
_cell.length_c   1.000
_cell.angle_alpha   90.00
_cell.angle_beta   90.00
_cell.angle_gamma   90.00
#
_symmetry.space_group_name_H-M   'P 1'
#
loop_
_entity.id
_entity.type
_entity.pdbx_description
1 polymer ?
#
loop_
_entity_poly.entity_id
_entity_poly.type
_entity_poly.pdbx_seq_one_letter_code
_entity_poly.pdbx_strand_id
1 'polypeptide(L)' 'MEGEGTSSKEEKPRKLKRICVFCGSSPGFRTSFTEAALELGQELVKRKIDLVYGGGSVGLMGLISKTVFNGGCHVLG' A
#
# COMPACT_ATOMS: atom_id res chain seq x y z
N MET A 1 -26.06 -37.02 -24.86
CA MET A 1 -26.16 -35.65 -25.39
C MET A 1 -26.25 -34.73 -24.17
N GLU A 2 -25.18 -33.96 -23.92
CA GLU A 2 -25.13 -32.61 -23.33
C GLU A 2 -25.91 -32.33 -22.02
N GLY A 3 -25.33 -31.84 -20.94
CA GLY A 3 -24.02 -31.20 -20.80
C GLY A 3 -23.69 -30.88 -19.34
N GLU A 4 -22.41 -30.67 -19.14
CA GLU A 4 -21.78 -30.17 -17.93
C GLU A 4 -22.28 -28.77 -17.59
N GLY A 5 -22.22 -28.45 -16.30
CA GLY A 5 -22.45 -27.11 -15.78
C GLY A 5 -21.88 -26.97 -14.38
N THR A 6 -20.64 -27.39 -14.18
CA THR A 6 -19.86 -27.04 -12.99
C THR A 6 -19.64 -25.52 -13.01
N SER A 7 -20.18 -24.79 -12.04
CA SER A 7 -19.79 -23.40 -11.80
C SER A 7 -19.19 -23.27 -10.40
N SER A 8 -18.02 -23.88 -10.23
CA SER A 8 -17.10 -23.49 -9.18
C SER A 8 -16.38 -22.23 -9.65
N LYS A 9 -16.84 -21.06 -9.21
CA LYS A 9 -16.12 -19.79 -9.42
C LYS A 9 -14.84 -19.83 -8.59
N GLU A 10 -13.71 -20.09 -9.24
CA GLU A 10 -12.38 -19.89 -8.68
C GLU A 10 -12.16 -18.37 -8.46
N GLU A 11 -12.16 -17.92 -7.20
CA GLU A 11 -11.79 -16.54 -6.86
C GLU A 11 -10.29 -16.35 -7.07
N LYS A 12 -9.89 -15.91 -8.28
CA LYS A 12 -8.52 -15.43 -8.53
C LYS A 12 -8.20 -14.33 -7.51
N PRO A 13 -7.09 -14.43 -6.75
CA PRO A 13 -6.72 -13.38 -5.81
C PRO A 13 -6.52 -12.07 -6.58
N ARG A 14 -7.32 -11.07 -6.26
CA ARG A 14 -7.24 -9.76 -6.91
C ARG A 14 -5.92 -9.11 -6.54
N LYS A 15 -5.01 -9.01 -7.51
CA LYS A 15 -3.77 -8.23 -7.34
C LYS A 15 -4.14 -6.77 -7.17
N LEU A 16 -3.89 -6.23 -5.97
CA LEU A 16 -3.97 -4.81 -5.69
C LEU A 16 -2.87 -4.10 -6.49
N LYS A 17 -3.25 -3.13 -7.31
CA LYS A 17 -2.28 -2.30 -8.06
C LYS A 17 -1.87 -1.07 -7.28
N ARG A 18 -2.77 -0.53 -6.44
CA ARG A 18 -2.61 0.74 -5.76
C ARG A 18 -3.40 0.77 -4.46
N ILE A 19 -2.83 1.32 -3.40
CA ILE A 19 -3.47 1.44 -2.08
C ILE A 19 -3.43 2.90 -1.62
N CYS A 20 -4.58 3.40 -1.15
CA CYS A 20 -4.67 4.71 -0.51
C CYS A 20 -4.42 4.56 0.99
N VAL A 21 -3.45 5.31 1.53
CA VAL A 21 -3.10 5.29 2.95
C VAL A 21 -3.44 6.64 3.58
N PHE A 22 -4.33 6.60 4.56
CA PHE A 22 -4.64 7.75 5.41
C PHE A 22 -3.73 7.73 6.64
N CYS A 23 -2.87 8.74 6.75
CA CYS A 23 -2.00 8.95 7.89
C CYS A 23 -1.85 10.44 8.18
N GLY A 24 -1.44 10.80 9.40
CA GLY A 24 -1.25 12.19 9.79
C GLY A 24 0.08 12.79 9.29
N SER A 25 0.13 14.11 9.23
CA SER A 25 1.35 14.89 8.96
C SER A 25 2.29 14.98 10.18
N SER A 26 1.90 14.39 11.31
CA SER A 26 2.74 14.28 12.52
C SER A 26 3.24 12.84 12.67
N PRO A 27 4.52 12.63 13.05
CA PRO A 27 5.08 11.29 13.27
C PRO A 27 4.47 10.57 14.51
N GLY A 28 3.73 11.31 15.35
CA GLY A 28 3.25 10.83 16.62
C GLY A 28 4.34 10.85 17.70
N PHE A 29 3.96 10.58 18.95
CA PHE A 29 4.87 10.62 20.11
C PHE A 29 5.63 9.30 20.32
N ARG A 30 5.15 8.20 19.73
CA ARG A 30 5.75 6.87 19.87
C ARG A 30 6.43 6.46 18.58
N THR A 31 7.64 5.90 18.69
CA THR A 31 8.41 5.39 17.54
C THR A 31 7.68 4.27 16.79
N SER A 32 6.79 3.54 17.48
CA SER A 32 5.96 2.48 16.89
C SER A 32 5.12 2.94 15.70
N PHE A 33 4.69 4.21 15.66
CA PHE A 33 3.94 4.74 14.51
C PHE A 33 4.83 4.92 13.28
N THR A 34 6.03 5.47 13.49
CA THR A 34 7.05 5.64 12.46
C THR A 34 7.48 4.28 11.90
N GLU A 35 7.75 3.31 12.78
CA GLU A 35 8.12 1.94 12.41
C GLU A 35 7.02 1.28 11.58
N ALA A 36 5.76 1.34 12.04
CA ALA A 36 4.64 0.79 11.29
C ALA A 36 4.47 1.42 9.90
N ALA A 37 4.67 2.74 9.76
CA ALA A 37 4.60 3.42 8.46
C ALA A 37 5.74 2.97 7.52
N LEU A 38 6.93 2.75 8.05
CA LEU A 38 8.07 2.23 7.29
C LEU A 38 7.82 0.78 6.85
N GLU A 39 7.39 -0.08 7.77
CA GLU A 39 7.08 -1.49 7.48
C GLU A 39 5.99 -1.62 6.42
N LEU A 40 4.91 -0.83 6.54
CA LEU A 40 3.85 -0.79 5.54
C LEU A 40 4.40 -0.37 4.18
N GLY A 41 5.21 0.69 4.11
CA GLY A 41 5.83 1.15 2.87
C GLY A 41 6.72 0.08 2.22
N GLN A 42 7.52 -0.63 3.02
CA GLN A 42 8.35 -1.73 2.53
C GLN A 42 7.50 -2.88 1.98
N GLU A 43 6.38 -3.20 2.63
CA GLU A 43 5.50 -4.27 2.19
C GLU A 43 4.77 -3.92 0.88
N LEU A 44 4.41 -2.64 0.68
CA LEU A 44 3.90 -2.14 -0.60
C LEU A 44 4.94 -2.33 -1.71
N VAL A 45 6.19 -1.97 -1.45
CA VAL A 45 7.30 -2.12 -2.40
C VAL A 45 7.55 -3.57 -2.77
N LYS A 46 7.64 -4.46 -1.77
CA LYS A 46 7.83 -5.92 -2.00
C LYS A 46 6.75 -6.50 -2.90
N ARG A 47 5.51 -6.02 -2.74
CA ARG A 47 4.35 -6.47 -3.51
C ARG A 47 4.15 -5.71 -4.83
N LYS A 48 5.01 -4.72 -5.14
CA LYS A 48 4.91 -3.83 -6.31
C LYS A 48 3.56 -3.11 -6.37
N ILE A 49 3.13 -2.57 -5.24
CA ILE A 49 1.88 -1.83 -5.10
C ILE A 49 2.19 -0.33 -5.04
N ASP A 50 1.50 0.45 -5.87
CA ASP A 50 1.59 1.90 -5.85
C ASP A 50 0.93 2.50 -4.61
N LEU A 51 1.44 3.63 -4.13
CA LEU A 51 0.88 4.38 -3.02
C LEU A 51 0.05 5.57 -3.51
N VAL A 52 -1.12 5.75 -2.91
CA VAL A 52 -1.87 7.00 -2.90
C VAL A 52 -1.93 7.52 -1.47
N TYR A 53 -1.75 8.81 -1.27
CA TYR A 53 -1.89 9.43 0.04
C TYR A 53 -2.27 10.91 -0.12
N GLY A 54 -2.33 11.68 0.97
CA GLY A 54 -2.79 13.07 0.94
C GLY A 54 -1.75 14.15 0.64
N GLY A 55 -0.58 13.80 0.07
CA GLY A 55 0.39 14.79 -0.44
C GLY A 55 1.31 15.47 0.59
N GLY A 56 1.20 15.13 1.88
CA GLY A 56 2.10 15.67 2.90
C GLY A 56 3.57 15.23 2.74
N SER A 57 4.52 16.11 3.02
CA SER A 57 5.95 15.81 2.97
C SER A 57 6.57 15.52 4.36
N VAL A 58 5.78 15.62 5.42
CA VAL A 58 6.22 15.55 6.83
C VAL A 58 5.48 14.46 7.61
N GLY A 59 6.06 14.05 8.75
CA GLY A 59 5.50 13.02 9.63
C GLY A 59 5.37 11.66 8.96
N LEU A 60 4.30 10.92 9.27
CA LEU A 60 4.06 9.57 8.74
C LEU A 60 3.86 9.57 7.22
N MET A 61 3.17 10.58 6.69
CA MET A 61 2.98 10.77 5.24
C MET A 61 4.32 10.88 4.50
N GLY A 62 5.26 11.68 5.01
CA GLY A 62 6.59 11.82 4.43
C GLY A 62 7.40 10.52 4.50
N LEU A 63 7.27 9.78 5.60
CA LEU A 63 7.99 8.52 5.79
C LEU A 63 7.51 7.43 4.83
N ILE A 64 6.20 7.20 4.74
CA ILE A 64 5.66 6.16 3.87
C ILE A 64 5.87 6.49 2.39
N SER A 65 5.64 7.74 1.98
CA SER A 65 5.83 8.19 0.60
C SER A 65 7.28 8.02 0.17
N LYS A 66 8.25 8.42 1.01
CA LYS A 66 9.67 8.28 0.71
C LYS A 66 10.11 6.83 0.65
N THR A 67 9.63 5.97 1.54
CA THR A 67 9.92 4.53 1.51
C THR A 67 9.41 3.89 0.22
N VAL A 68 8.17 4.18 -0.17
CA VAL A 68 7.58 3.62 -1.40
C VAL A 68 8.28 4.14 -2.65
N PHE A 69 8.55 5.45 -2.70
CA PHE A 69 9.25 6.09 -3.81
C PHE A 69 10.68 5.55 -3.98
N ASN A 70 11.44 5.44 -2.89
CA ASN A 70 12.80 4.88 -2.91
C ASN A 70 12.80 3.40 -3.31
N GLY A 71 11.71 2.68 -3.05
CA GLY A 71 11.49 1.31 -3.50
C GLY A 71 11.11 1.16 -4.98
N GLY A 72 11.00 2.26 -5.72
CA GLY A 72 10.70 2.26 -7.16
C GLY A 72 9.23 2.05 -7.52
N CYS A 73 8.32 2.17 -6.54
CA CYS A 73 6.89 2.15 -6.80
C CYS A 73 6.34 3.57 -7.03
N HIS A 74 5.22 3.70 -7.74
CA HIS A 74 4.64 5.01 -8.01
C HIS A 74 3.95 5.56 -6.77
N VAL A 75 4.14 6.86 -6.51
CA VAL A 75 3.51 7.57 -5.40
C VAL A 75 2.67 8.71 -5.96
N LEU A 76 1.39 8.75 -5.58
CA LEU A 76 0.47 9.84 -5.87
C LEU A 76 0.06 10.51 -4.55
N GLY A 77 0.39 11.79 -4.40
CA GLY A 77 0.08 12.60 -3.23
C GLY A 77 -0.81 13.77 -3.57
#